data_AF-A0AA95SNU7-F1
#
_entry.id   AF-A0AA95SNU7-F1
#
_cell.length_a   1.000
_cell.length_b   1.000
_cell.length_c   1.000
_cell.angle_alpha   90.00
_cell.angle_beta   90.00
_cell.angle_gamma   90.00
#
_symmetry.space_group_name_H-M   'P 1'
#
loop_
_entity.id
_entity.type
_entity.pdbx_description
1 polymer ?
#
loop_
_entity_poly.entity_id
_entity_poly.type
_entity_poly.pdbx_seq_one_letter_code
_entity_poly.pdbx_strand_id
1 'polypeptide(L)' 'MSKQTEAALREGLADGIGFIVGALGGWLLGQQFGLDFVNTPGYGLPQIASLVLIVAGSGLGRWLLRRLLIKP' A
#
# COMPACT_ATOMS: atom_id res chain seq x y z
N MET A 1 -13.71 -0.98 26.77
CA MET A 1 -13.01 -0.13 25.78
C MET A 1 -13.91 1.05 25.45
N SER A 2 -13.39 2.28 25.40
CA SER A 2 -14.24 3.44 25.06
C SER A 2 -14.59 3.40 23.57
N LYS A 3 -15.75 3.97 23.19
CA LYS A 3 -16.17 4.05 21.78
C LYS A 3 -15.12 4.75 20.89
N GLN A 4 -14.37 5.69 21.47
CA GLN A 4 -13.29 6.40 20.79
C GLN A 4 -12.09 5.48 20.47
N THR A 5 -11.72 4.60 21.39
CA THR A 5 -10.66 3.61 21.15
C THR A 5 -11.07 2.60 20.08
N GLU A 6 -12.33 2.17 20.07
CA GLU A 6 -12.83 1.25 19.03
C GLU A 6 -12.78 1.88 17.64
N ALA A 7 -13.21 3.14 17.51
CA ALA A 7 -13.14 3.89 16.25
C ALA A 7 -11.68 4.03 15.78
N ALA A 8 -10.77 4.47 16.66
CA ALA A 8 -9.35 4.63 16.33
C ALA A 8 -8.70 3.30 15.90
N LEU A 9 -9.06 2.18 16.54
CA LEU A 9 -8.57 0.86 16.16
C LEU A 9 -9.06 0.44 14.77
N ARG A 10 -10.33 0.68 14.44
CA ARG A 10 -10.87 0.40 13.11
C ARG A 10 -10.18 1.23 12.04
N GLU A 11 -9.92 2.50 12.31
CA GLU A 11 -9.19 3.38 11.38
C GLU A 11 -7.74 2.92 11.16
N GLY A 12 -7.03 2.59 12.23
CA GLY A 12 -5.68 2.05 12.15
C GLY A 12 -5.61 0.72 11.41
N LEU A 13 -6.60 -0.15 11.60
CA LEU A 13 -6.71 -1.42 10.87
C LEU A 13 -6.96 -1.21 9.38
N ALA A 14 -7.90 -0.33 9.02
CA ALA A 14 -8.17 0.00 7.62
C ALA A 14 -6.93 0.59 6.94
N ASP A 15 -6.17 1.43 7.66
CA ASP A 15 -4.91 1.98 7.17
C ASP A 15 -3.83 0.93 6.97
N GLY A 16 -3.62 0.05 7.95
CA GLY A 16 -2.61 -1.00 7.88
C GLY A 16 -2.90 -1.98 6.76
N ILE A 17 -4.15 -2.44 6.65
CA ILE A 17 -4.58 -3.33 5.56
C ILE A 17 -4.43 -2.61 4.21
N GLY A 18 -4.87 -1.36 4.12
CA GLY A 18 -4.83 -0.58 2.88
C GLY A 18 -3.40 -0.34 2.41
N PHE A 19 -2.48 -0.11 3.35
CA PHE A 19 -1.06 0.00 3.08
C PHE A 19 -0.48 -1.30 2.51
N ILE A 20 -0.72 -2.45 3.15
CA ILE A 20 -0.16 -3.74 2.73
C ILE A 20 -0.74 -4.17 1.37
N VAL A 21 -2.06 -4.14 1.23
CA VAL A 21 -2.74 -4.52 -0.02
C VAL A 21 -2.34 -3.57 -1.16
N GLY A 22 -2.23 -2.28 -0.86
CA GLY A 22 -1.76 -1.27 -1.79
C GLY A 22 -0.31 -1.51 -2.24
N ALA A 23 0.60 -1.80 -1.32
CA ALA A 23 2.00 -2.11 -1.60
C ALA A 23 2.12 -3.34 -2.50
N LEU A 24 1.39 -4.42 -2.18
CA LEU A 24 1.37 -5.64 -2.96
C LEU A 24 0.78 -5.40 -4.36
N GLY A 25 -0.29 -4.61 -4.47
CA GLY A 25 -0.86 -4.20 -5.75
C GLY A 25 0.12 -3.41 -6.60
N GLY A 26 0.83 -2.45 -6.01
CA GLY A 26 1.89 -1.69 -6.68
C GLY A 26 3.04 -2.57 -7.16
N TRP A 27 3.49 -3.51 -6.33
CA TRP A 27 4.53 -4.48 -6.70
C TRP A 27 4.09 -5.40 -7.84
N LEU A 28 2.88 -5.97 -7.76
CA LEU A 28 2.34 -6.84 -8.80
C LEU A 28 2.19 -6.11 -10.14
N LEU A 29 1.73 -4.86 -10.11
CA LEU A 29 1.72 -4.02 -11.31
C LEU A 29 3.14 -3.81 -11.85
N GLY A 30 4.11 -3.52 -10.98
CA GLY A 30 5.50 -3.32 -11.37
C GLY A 30 6.09 -4.54 -12.08
N GLN A 31 5.81 -5.74 -11.57
CA GLN A 31 6.24 -6.99 -12.20
C GLN A 31 5.73 -7.14 -13.64
N GLN A 32 4.49 -6.70 -13.94
CA GLN A 32 3.95 -6.78 -15.30
C GLN A 32 4.73 -5.90 -16.30
N PHE A 33 5.40 -4.85 -15.80
CA PHE A 33 6.26 -3.97 -16.60
C PHE A 33 7.75 -4.34 -16.51
N GLY A 34 8.10 -5.48 -15.89
CA GLY A 34 9.49 -5.89 -15.68
C GLY A 34 10.23 -5.05 -14.63
N LEU A 35 9.50 -4.28 -13.82
CA LEU A 35 10.05 -3.47 -12.74
C LEU A 35 10.06 -4.29 -11.46
N ASP A 36 11.22 -4.85 -11.12
CA ASP A 36 11.36 -5.72 -9.94
C ASP A 36 12.43 -5.22 -8.98
N PHE A 37 11.99 -4.70 -7.83
CA PHE A 37 12.86 -4.33 -6.71
C PHE A 37 13.24 -5.51 -5.81
N VAL A 38 12.41 -6.56 -5.73
CA VAL A 38 12.54 -7.62 -4.71
C VAL A 38 13.46 -8.72 -5.18
N ASN A 39 13.33 -9.15 -6.45
CA ASN A 39 14.09 -10.29 -6.97
C ASN A 39 15.37 -9.88 -7.71
N THR A 40 15.58 -8.59 -7.95
CA THR A 40 16.75 -8.11 -8.70
C THR A 40 17.71 -7.36 -7.79
N PRO A 41 18.97 -7.80 -7.66
CA PRO A 41 19.96 -7.07 -6.87
C PRO A 41 20.32 -5.73 -7.52
N GLY A 42 20.60 -4.73 -6.70
CA GLY A 42 21.04 -3.39 -7.11
C GLY A 42 19.97 -2.31 -7.03
N TYR A 43 20.36 -1.07 -7.35
CA TYR A 43 19.50 0.13 -7.30
C TYR A 43 19.46 0.83 -8.66
N GLY A 44 19.22 0.04 -9.72
CA GLY A 44 19.01 0.56 -11.06
C GLY A 44 17.66 1.26 -11.20
N LEU A 45 17.45 1.88 -12.36
CA LEU A 45 16.19 2.56 -12.68
C LEU A 45 14.95 1.65 -12.53
N PRO A 46 14.97 0.36 -12.95
CA PRO A 46 13.81 -0.53 -12.78
C PRO A 46 13.46 -0.78 -11.30
N GLN A 47 14.47 -0.94 -10.45
CA GLN A 47 14.30 -1.17 -9.01
C GLN A 47 13.73 0.07 -8.33
N ILE A 48 14.25 1.25 -8.65
CA ILE A 48 13.75 2.52 -8.10
C ILE A 48 12.32 2.77 -8.57
N ALA A 49 12.02 2.55 -9.85
CA ALA A 49 10.67 2.69 -10.39
C ALA A 49 9.68 1.72 -9.75
N SER A 50 10.08 0.46 -9.54
CA SER A 50 9.31 -0.55 -8.81
C SER A 50 9.03 -0.10 -7.37
N LEU A 51 10.04 0.42 -6.66
CA LEU A 51 9.87 0.94 -5.29
C LEU A 51 8.91 2.14 -5.25
N VAL A 52 9.02 3.07 -6.19
CA VAL A 52 8.08 4.20 -6.31
C VAL A 52 6.65 3.70 -6.53
N LEU A 53 6.47 2.67 -7.36
CA LEU A 53 5.17 2.07 -7.63
C LEU A 53 4.58 1.37 -6.39
N ILE A 54 5.41 0.68 -5.61
CA ILE A 54 5.02 0.07 -4.32
C ILE A 54 4.57 1.14 -3.32
N VAL A 55 5.35 2.22 -3.19
CA VAL A 55 5.02 3.34 -2.28
C VAL A 55 3.74 4.04 -2.72
N ALA A 56 3.60 4.31 -4.01
CA ALA A 56 2.38 4.89 -4.59
C ALA A 56 1.16 3.98 -4.37
N GLY A 57 1.32 2.68 -4.60
CA GLY A 57 0.30 1.66 -4.33
C GLY A 57 -0.12 1.65 -2.86
N SER A 58 0.84 1.73 -1.94
CA SER A 58 0.58 1.78 -0.48
C SER A 58 -0.27 2.99 -0.09
N GLY A 59 0.03 4.17 -0.65
CA GLY A 59 -0.74 5.39 -0.41
C GLY A 59 -2.16 5.32 -1.00
N LEU A 60 -2.29 4.81 -2.23
CA LEU A 60 -3.58 4.63 -2.89
C LEU A 60 -4.46 3.59 -2.19
N GLY A 61 -3.88 2.46 -1.79
CA GLY A 61 -4.58 1.39 -1.08
C GLY A 61 -5.14 1.86 0.26
N ARG A 62 -4.35 2.63 1.02
CA ARG A 62 -4.82 3.29 2.25
C ARG A 62 -5.99 4.25 1.97
N TRP A 63 -5.86 5.10 0.96
CA TRP A 63 -6.92 6.06 0.59
C TRP A 63 -8.21 5.36 0.16
N LEU A 64 -8.11 4.30 -0.64
CA LEU A 64 -9.24 3.47 -1.08
C LEU A 64 -9.92 2.77 0.10
N LEU A 65 -9.16 2.08 0.96
CA LEU A 65 -9.73 1.37 2.09
C LEU A 65 -10.38 2.32 3.09
N ARG A 66 -9.79 3.49 3.35
CA ARG A 66 -10.45 4.54 4.12
C ARG A 66 -11.79 4.91 3.51
N ARG A 67 -11.83 5.21 2.21
CA ARG A 67 -13.06 5.61 1.53
C ARG A 67 -14.15 4.52 1.52
N LEU A 68 -13.76 3.26 1.50
CA LEU A 68 -14.68 2.11 1.46
C LEU A 68 -15.19 1.71 2.86
N LEU A 69 -14.33 1.74 3.87
CA LEU A 69 -14.62 1.22 5.22
C LEU A 69 -15.03 2.32 6.19
N ILE A 70 -14.53 3.54 5.97
CA ILE A 70 -14.74 4.70 6.82
C ILE A 70 -15.39 5.75 5.91
N LYS A 71 -16.71 5.63 5.76
CA LYS A 71 -17.50 6.62 5.04
C LYS A 71 -17.26 7.99 5.69
N PRO A 72 -16.97 9.06 4.92
CA PRO A 72 -16.85 10.41 5.48
C PRO A 72 -18.17 10.86 6.13
#